data_AF-A0A968SY97-F1
#
_entry.id   AF-A0A968SY97-F1
#
_cell.length_a   1.000
_cell.length_b   1.000
_cell.length_c   1.000
_cell.angle_alpha   90.00
_cell.angle_beta   90.00
_cell.angle_gamma   90.00
#
_symmetry.space_group_name_H-M   'P 1'
#
loop_
_entity.id
_entity.type
_entity.pdbx_description
1 polymer ?
#
loop_
_entity_poly.entity_id
_entity_poly.type
_entity_poly.pdbx_seq_one_letter_code
_entity_poly.pdbx_strand_id
1 'polypeptide(L)'
;MAGSYNRDQIRAALAETDPNFSNYLDLESGQVIRVNDTDGSADGEELRNAIFAGYGDRYRYIPGGNTAPGDSDIQTWLEAEGL
;
A
#
# COMPACT_ATOMS: atom_id res chain seq x y z
N MET A 1 -3.05 18.48 -4.78
CA MET A 1 -1.77 18.72 -4.08
C MET A 1 -1.20 17.34 -3.85
N ALA A 2 -0.09 16.98 -4.50
CA ALA A 2 0.57 15.70 -4.28
C ALA A 2 0.99 15.64 -2.81
N GLY A 3 0.25 14.88 -2.00
CA GLY A 3 0.67 14.59 -0.63
C GLY A 3 2.06 13.98 -0.71
N SER A 4 2.99 14.41 0.14
CA SER A 4 4.33 13.84 0.16
C SER A 4 4.22 12.38 0.60
N TYR A 5 4.08 11.48 -0.38
CA TYR A 5 3.95 10.05 -0.13
C TYR A 5 5.18 9.54 0.62
N ASN A 6 4.95 8.73 1.64
CA ASN A 6 6.03 8.18 2.44
C ASN A 6 6.78 7.10 1.63
N ARG A 7 7.83 7.54 0.92
CA ARG A 7 8.63 6.68 0.04
C ARG A 7 9.28 5.52 0.80
N ASP A 8 9.68 5.71 2.06
CA ASP A 8 10.23 4.63 2.88
C ASP A 8 9.18 3.56 3.19
N GLN A 9 7.94 3.95 3.47
CA GLN A 9 6.84 2.99 3.65
C GLN A 9 6.47 2.28 2.35
N ILE A 10 6.46 3.00 1.21
CA ILE A 10 6.24 2.39 -0.10
C ILE A 10 7.35 1.39 -0.42
N ARG A 11 8.61 1.74 -0.14
CA ARG A 11 9.77 0.85 -0.29
C ARG A 11 9.58 -0.42 0.53
N ALA A 12 9.22 -0.29 1.80
CA ALA A 12 8.98 -1.42 2.68
C ALA A 12 7.83 -2.32 2.19
N ALA A 13 6.78 -1.72 1.63
CA ALA A 13 5.64 -2.45 1.06
C ALA A 13 5.97 -3.17 -0.25
N LEU A 14 6.76 -2.56 -1.14
CA LEU A 14 7.30 -3.23 -2.32
C LEU A 14 8.21 -4.40 -1.94
N ALA A 15 8.90 -4.29 -0.79
CA ALA A 15 9.74 -5.34 -0.22
C ALA A 15 8.96 -6.41 0.54
N GLU A 16 7.64 -6.25 0.73
CA GLU A 16 6.83 -7.25 1.40
C GLU A 16 6.84 -8.54 0.59
N THR A 17 7.12 -9.65 1.27
CA THR A 17 7.17 -10.99 0.66
C THR A 17 6.20 -11.95 1.32
N ASP A 18 5.59 -11.55 2.43
CA ASP A 18 4.60 -12.36 3.11
C ASP A 18 3.26 -12.28 2.36
N PRO A 19 2.77 -13.39 1.78
CA PRO A 19 1.52 -13.41 1.02
C PRO A 19 0.28 -13.23 1.90
N ASN A 20 0.42 -13.27 3.24
CA ASN A 20 -0.69 -13.01 4.16
C ASN A 20 -0.92 -11.52 4.38
N PHE A 21 -0.04 -10.66 3.87
CA PHE A 21 -0.14 -9.21 4.03
C PHE A 21 -0.29 -8.50 2.70
N SER A 22 -1.30 -7.65 2.62
CA SER A 22 -1.49 -6.70 1.52
C SER A 22 -1.15 -5.28 1.99
N ASN A 23 -0.49 -4.51 1.14
CA ASN A 23 -0.10 -3.13 1.43
C ASN A 23 -0.84 -2.17 0.51
N TYR A 24 -1.33 -1.07 1.08
CA TYR A 24 -2.09 -0.05 0.36
C TYR A 24 -1.60 1.34 0.73
N LEU A 25 -1.31 2.18 -0.26
CA LEU A 25 -1.06 3.61 -0.06
C LEU A 25 -2.38 4.34 0.13
N ASP A 26 -2.56 5.01 1.26
CA ASP A 26 -3.61 5.99 1.48
C ASP A 26 -3.22 7.32 0.83
N LEU A 27 -3.93 7.72 -0.21
CA LEU A 27 -3.65 8.95 -0.98
C LEU A 27 -4.01 10.21 -0.19
N GLU A 28 -4.86 10.10 0.83
CA GLU A 28 -5.24 11.23 1.68
C GLU A 28 -4.12 11.58 2.67
N SER A 29 -3.60 10.60 3.41
CA SER A 29 -2.51 10.80 4.39
C SER A 29 -1.10 10.66 3.80
N GLY A 30 -0.97 9.99 2.65
CA GLY A 30 0.31 9.62 2.05
C GLY A 30 1.05 8.49 2.77
N GLN A 31 0.37 7.73 3.63
CA GLN A 31 0.94 6.62 4.39
C GLN A 31 0.56 5.26 3.80
N VAL A 32 1.40 4.24 4.05
CA VAL A 32 1.07 2.87 3.69
C VAL A 32 0.40 2.15 4.85
N ILE A 33 -0.74 1.54 4.56
CA ILE A 33 -1.49 0.68 5.44
C ILE A 33 -1.18 -0.77 5.08
N ARG A 34 -0.76 -1.53 6.09
CA ARG A 34 -0.54 -2.97 5.99
C ARG A 34 -1.74 -3.70 6.57
N VAL A 35 -2.30 -4.62 5.79
CA VAL A 35 -3.48 -5.39 6.12
C VAL A 35 -3.10 -6.86 6.19
N ASN A 36 -3.53 -7.55 7.25
CA ASN A 36 -3.42 -9.00 7.31
C ASN A 36 -4.68 -9.63 6.70
N ASP A 37 -4.54 -10.28 5.55
CA ASP A 37 -5.64 -10.94 4.85
C ASP A 37 -6.14 -12.20 5.56
N THR A 38 -5.35 -12.74 6.50
CA THR A 38 -5.73 -13.89 7.34
C THR A 38 -6.34 -13.50 8.68
N ASP A 39 -6.31 -12.22 9.05
CA ASP A 39 -6.92 -11.77 10.30
C ASP A 39 -8.45 -11.86 10.19
N GLY A 40 -9.06 -12.68 11.02
CA GLY A 40 -10.51 -12.87 11.10
C GLY A 40 -11.16 -12.07 12.23
N SER A 41 -10.44 -11.10 12.80
CA SER A 41 -10.94 -10.23 13.85
C SER A 41 -11.85 -9.15 13.24
N ALA A 42 -12.82 -8.67 14.03
CA ALA A 42 -13.74 -7.61 13.59
C ALA A 42 -12.98 -6.36 13.11
N ASP A 43 -11.93 -5.95 13.82
CA ASP A 43 -11.09 -4.81 13.43
C ASP A 43 -10.41 -5.01 12.06
N GLY A 44 -9.93 -6.23 11.75
CA GLY A 44 -9.31 -6.54 10.47
C GLY A 44 -10.31 -6.58 9.32
N GLU A 45 -11.52 -7.09 9.57
CA GLU A 45 -12.63 -7.03 8.63
C GLU A 45 -13.09 -5.60 8.35
N GLU A 46 -13.22 -4.76 9.39
CA GLU A 46 -13.55 -3.34 9.24
C GLU A 46 -12.50 -2.60 8.42
N LEU A 47 -11.21 -2.83 8.69
CA LEU A 47 -10.12 -2.24 7.94
C LEU A 47 -10.15 -2.65 6.46
N ARG A 48 -10.31 -3.95 6.17
CA ARG A 48 -10.43 -4.46 4.80
C ARG A 48 -11.62 -3.83 4.07
N ASN A 49 -12.78 -3.77 4.73
CA ASN A 49 -13.98 -3.18 4.15
C ASN A 49 -13.78 -1.69 3.84
N ALA A 50 -13.12 -0.94 4.74
CA ALA A 50 -12.79 0.45 4.51
C ALA A 50 -11.85 0.64 3.31
N ILE A 51 -10.85 -0.23 3.17
CA ILE A 51 -9.91 -0.19 2.05
C ILE A 51 -10.60 -0.55 0.74
N PHE A 52 -11.40 -1.61 0.72
CA PHE A 52 -12.17 -2.02 -0.47
C PHE A 52 -13.17 -0.94 -0.89
N ALA A 53 -13.84 -0.27 0.05
CA ALA A 53 -14.77 0.81 -0.25
C ALA A 53 -14.08 2.05 -0.85
N GLY A 54 -12.82 2.31 -0.47
CA GLY A 54 -12.02 3.42 -1.00
C GLY A 54 -11.00 3.00 -2.05
N TYR A 55 -11.06 1.77 -2.56
CA TYR A 55 -10.04 1.23 -3.45
C TYR A 55 -10.06 1.94 -4.81
N GLY A 56 -8.90 2.37 -5.30
CA GLY A 56 -8.75 3.10 -6.55
C GLY A 56 -8.93 4.62 -6.44
N ASP A 57 -9.79 5.08 -5.54
CA ASP A 57 -9.98 6.52 -5.26
C ASP A 57 -9.05 7.02 -4.15
N ARG A 58 -9.10 6.37 -2.99
CA ARG A 58 -8.34 6.75 -1.79
C ARG A 58 -7.16 5.81 -1.54
N TYR A 59 -7.33 4.51 -1.78
CA TYR A 59 -6.31 3.51 -1.52
C TYR A 59 -5.75 2.94 -2.81
N ARG A 60 -4.41 2.88 -2.94
CA ARG A 60 -3.72 2.23 -4.06
C ARG A 60 -2.94 1.01 -3.60
N TYR A 61 -3.15 -0.11 -4.26
CA TYR A 61 -2.43 -1.35 -3.94
C TYR A 61 -0.95 -1.23 -4.30
N ILE A 62 -0.08 -1.68 -3.39
CA ILE A 62 1.37 -1.76 -3.62
C ILE A 62 1.73 -3.24 -3.83
N PRO A 63 2.18 -3.64 -5.03
CA PRO A 63 2.59 -5.00 -5.28
C PRO A 63 3.89 -5.32 -4.54
N GLY A 64 3.81 -6.25 -3.57
CA GLY A 64 4.99 -6.82 -2.92
C GLY A 64 5.80 -7.74 -3.85
N GLY A 65 6.90 -8.28 -3.32
CA GLY A 65 7.74 -9.30 -3.95
C GLY A 65 9.06 -8.80 -4.52
N ASN A 66 9.32 -7.49 -4.47
CA ASN A 66 10.63 -6.95 -4.86
C ASN A 66 11.59 -7.02 -3.67
N THR A 67 12.46 -8.04 -3.62
CA THR A 67 13.36 -8.28 -2.48
C THR A 67 14.34 -7.13 -2.13
N ALA A 68 14.58 -6.19 -3.05
CA ALA A 68 15.45 -5.02 -2.79
C ALA A 68 15.00 -3.81 -3.63
N PRO A 69 13.83 -3.20 -3.32
CA PRO A 69 13.29 -2.10 -4.10
C PRO A 69 14.12 -0.84 -3.84
N GLY A 70 14.57 -0.22 -4.93
CA GLY A 70 15.28 1.05 -4.91
C GLY A 70 14.34 2.24 -5.13
N ASP A 71 14.91 3.45 -5.12
CA ASP A 71 14.17 4.68 -5.41
C ASP A 71 13.56 4.71 -6.81
N SER A 72 14.18 4.03 -7.77
CA SER A 72 13.66 3.84 -9.13
C SER A 72 12.39 3.02 -9.17
N ASP A 73 12.28 1.98 -8.33
CA ASP A 73 11.08 1.12 -8.28
C ASP A 73 9.90 1.87 -7.66
N ILE A 74 10.16 2.64 -6.59
CA ILE A 74 9.17 3.53 -5.97
C ILE A 74 8.66 4.54 -6.99
N GLN A 75 9.58 5.18 -7.72
CA GLN A 75 9.24 6.17 -8.73
C GLN A 75 8.42 5.55 -9.86
N THR A 76 8.85 4.40 -10.37
CA THR A 76 8.16 3.66 -11.44
C THR A 76 6.73 3.30 -11.01
N TRP A 77 6.54 2.86 -9.77
CA TRP A 77 5.21 2.53 -9.25
C TRP A 77 4.33 3.77 -9.10
N LEU A 78 4.85 4.87 -8.55
CA LEU A 78 4.11 6.14 -8.44
C LEU A 78 3.64 6.64 -9.81
N GLU A 79 4.53 6.62 -10.81
CA GLU A 79 4.20 7.02 -12.18
C GLU A 79 3.16 6.09 -12.83
N ALA A 80 3.25 4.78 -12.58
CA ALA A 80 2.26 3.81 -13.07
C ALA A 80 0.87 4.03 -12.48
N GLU A 81 0.80 4.46 -11.21
CA GLU A 81 -0.45 4.80 -10.53
C GLU A 81 -0.97 6.22 -10.87
N GLY A 82 -0.19 7.02 -11.62
CA GLY A 82 -0.54 8.39 -12.00
C GLY A 82 -0.40 9.40 -10.86
N LEU A 83 0.52 9.13 -9.91
CA LEU A 83 0.77 9.90 -8.69
C LEU A 83 2.03 10.78 -8.77
#